data_AF-A0A3A0D226-F1
#
_entry.id   AF-A0A3A0D226-F1
#
_cell.length_a   1.000
_cell.length_b   1.000
_cell.length_c   1.000
_cell.angle_alpha   90.00
_cell.angle_beta   90.00
_cell.angle_gamma   90.00
#
_symmetry.space_group_name_H-M   'P 1'
#
loop_
_entity.id
_entity.type
_entity.pdbx_description
1 polymer ?
#
loop_
_entity_poly.entity_id
_entity_poly.type
_entity_poly.pdbx_seq_one_letter_code
_entity_poly.pdbx_strand_id
1 'polypeptide(L)'
;MFSREIQKSLETVVHSIVGVGAIFNYRVEAYNHQLVEGRFQPDSTSPTGYQLQAGNAILRSQQTERVNGAGLIIHRDERHTIVLTCAHVVIHRDTINSYYRDSEGRRTDILHSRALMRKQEYYILSQSNHLIAAEMVIADERADLALLRVPSTFNVGFAYASSIAFDEPVAWGDFCYLFGYPKETKQLTSGLISLLPHEGFFLIDAVARSGFSGGPVFVARPKHGLQLAGIVRGVSSDKLNYLAPPQNALIGENLNPADLPQISAQEVNMINYGAAYAVGANVIGKFLQDSAEALARLQITLAPHYLP
;
A
#
# COMPACT_ATOMS: atom_id res chain seq x y z
N MET A 1 28.12 8.23 -14.43
CA MET A 1 27.62 7.74 -15.73
C MET A 1 27.36 6.25 -15.56
N PHE A 2 26.15 5.77 -15.79
CA PHE A 2 25.82 4.35 -15.59
C PHE A 2 26.61 3.48 -16.57
N SER A 3 27.12 2.33 -16.12
CA SER A 3 27.73 1.38 -17.05
C SER A 3 26.67 0.87 -18.03
N ARG A 4 27.09 0.56 -19.27
CA ARG A 4 26.18 -0.02 -20.28
C ARG A 4 25.52 -1.32 -19.79
N GLU A 5 26.21 -2.07 -18.94
CA GLU A 5 25.72 -3.32 -18.35
C GLU A 5 24.54 -3.08 -17.41
N ILE A 6 24.61 -2.03 -16.59
CA ILE A 6 23.51 -1.66 -15.69
C ILE A 6 22.31 -1.15 -16.48
N GLN A 7 22.52 -0.37 -17.55
CA GLN A 7 21.43 0.05 -18.43
C GLN A 7 20.71 -1.15 -19.05
N LYS A 8 21.47 -2.10 -19.59
CA LYS A 8 20.91 -3.33 -20.17
C LYS A 8 20.18 -4.20 -19.13
N SER A 9 20.70 -4.23 -17.90
CA SER A 9 20.03 -4.92 -16.78
C SER A 9 18.72 -4.23 -16.42
N LEU A 10 18.69 -2.89 -16.35
CA LEU A 10 17.47 -2.11 -16.12
C LEU A 10 16.42 -2.33 -17.21
N GLU A 11 16.83 -2.33 -18.48
CA GLU A 11 15.97 -2.64 -19.64
C GLU A 11 15.37 -4.05 -19.57
N THR A 12 16.06 -4.99 -18.91
CA THR A 12 15.56 -6.35 -18.75
C THR A 12 14.55 -6.42 -17.59
N VAL A 13 14.93 -5.92 -16.41
CA VAL A 13 14.10 -6.05 -15.19
C VAL A 13 12.82 -5.20 -15.25
N VAL A 14 12.79 -4.12 -16.05
CA VAL A 14 11.60 -3.27 -16.19
C VAL A 14 10.38 -4.03 -16.68
N HIS A 15 10.57 -5.14 -17.41
CA HIS A 15 9.51 -6.02 -17.89
C HIS A 15 8.98 -6.97 -16.81
N SER A 16 9.65 -7.08 -15.68
CA SER A 16 9.20 -7.82 -14.50
C SER A 16 8.42 -6.96 -13.52
N ILE A 17 8.21 -5.68 -13.83
CA ILE A 17 7.64 -4.70 -12.90
C ILE A 17 6.26 -4.26 -13.39
N VAL A 18 5.28 -4.37 -12.50
CA VAL A 18 3.87 -4.04 -12.77
C VAL A 18 3.35 -3.05 -11.74
N GLY A 19 2.31 -2.30 -12.10
CA GLY A 19 1.51 -1.59 -11.10
C GLY A 19 0.62 -2.58 -10.37
N VAL A 20 0.37 -2.34 -9.09
CA VAL A 20 -0.55 -3.13 -8.27
C VAL A 20 -1.54 -2.18 -7.65
N GLY A 21 -2.82 -2.55 -7.62
CA GLY A 21 -3.83 -1.77 -6.94
C GLY A 21 -4.94 -2.60 -6.33
N ALA A 22 -5.62 -1.99 -5.37
CA ALA A 22 -6.77 -2.54 -4.69
C ALA A 22 -7.88 -1.50 -4.57
N ILE A 23 -9.12 -1.93 -4.77
CA ILE A 23 -10.32 -1.12 -4.59
C ILE A 23 -11.13 -1.71 -3.44
N PHE A 24 -11.35 -0.91 -2.40
CA PHE A 24 -12.13 -1.28 -1.23
C PHE A 24 -13.42 -0.46 -1.21
N ASN A 25 -14.56 -1.13 -1.26
CA ASN A 25 -15.86 -0.49 -1.21
C ASN A 25 -16.49 -0.71 0.16
N TYR A 26 -16.77 0.37 0.87
CA TYR A 26 -17.37 0.38 2.20
C TYR A 26 -18.83 0.85 2.14
N ARG A 27 -19.68 0.21 2.94
CA ARG A 27 -20.92 0.82 3.43
C ARG A 27 -20.59 1.57 4.70
N VAL A 28 -20.79 2.87 4.72
CA VAL A 28 -20.62 3.70 5.91
C VAL A 28 -21.97 3.89 6.58
N GLU A 29 -22.03 3.61 7.88
CA GLU A 29 -23.15 3.87 8.77
C GLU A 29 -22.74 4.98 9.73
N ALA A 30 -23.30 6.18 9.57
CA ALA A 30 -23.13 7.27 10.51
C ALA A 30 -24.33 7.30 11.48
N TYR A 31 -24.06 7.42 12.77
CA TYR A 31 -25.05 7.32 13.82
C TYR A 31 -25.42 8.73 14.32
N ASN A 32 -26.70 9.08 14.20
CA ASN A 32 -27.23 10.34 14.69
C ASN A 32 -27.75 10.15 16.10
N HIS A 33 -26.97 10.60 17.08
CA HIS A 33 -27.35 10.50 18.49
C HIS A 33 -28.30 11.60 18.93
N GLN A 34 -29.16 11.26 19.87
CA GLN A 34 -29.97 12.24 20.58
C GLN A 34 -29.11 12.90 21.66
N LEU A 35 -29.06 14.24 21.61
CA LEU A 35 -28.45 15.07 22.64
C LEU A 35 -29.56 15.69 23.48
N VAL A 36 -29.50 15.50 24.79
CA VAL A 36 -30.35 16.21 25.75
C VAL A 36 -29.43 17.13 26.55
N GLU A 37 -29.69 18.44 26.48
CA GLU A 37 -28.82 19.48 27.08
C GLU A 37 -27.34 19.36 26.63
N GLY A 38 -27.13 18.99 25.37
CA GLY A 38 -25.79 18.82 24.80
C GLY A 38 -25.06 17.55 25.25
N ARG A 39 -25.73 16.63 25.94
CA ARG A 39 -25.15 15.35 26.41
C ARG A 39 -25.80 14.15 25.74
N PHE A 40 -24.96 13.20 25.32
CA PHE A 40 -25.39 11.90 24.83
C PHE A 40 -26.12 11.15 25.94
N GLN A 41 -27.27 10.57 25.63
CA GLN A 41 -28.07 9.81 26.58
C GLN A 41 -27.72 8.32 26.49
N PRO A 42 -27.28 7.66 27.57
CA PRO A 42 -27.02 6.23 27.56
C PRO A 42 -28.30 5.44 27.26
N ASP A 43 -28.20 4.44 26.40
CA ASP A 43 -29.28 3.52 26.07
C ASP A 43 -28.67 2.14 25.81
N SER A 44 -28.86 1.22 26.76
CA SER A 44 -28.33 -0.15 26.67
C SER A 44 -28.97 -0.98 25.56
N THR A 45 -30.10 -0.53 24.99
CA THR A 45 -30.77 -1.21 23.87
C THR A 45 -30.26 -0.71 22.51
N SER A 46 -29.54 0.40 22.49
CA SER A 46 -28.95 0.96 21.28
C SER A 46 -27.70 0.18 20.86
N PRO A 47 -27.49 -0.09 19.55
CA PRO A 47 -26.28 -0.74 19.05
C PRO A 47 -25.00 0.08 19.28
N THR A 48 -25.12 1.34 19.69
CA THR A 48 -24.00 2.22 20.04
C THR A 48 -23.83 2.43 21.55
N GLY A 49 -24.75 1.93 22.39
CA GLY A 49 -24.82 2.21 23.82
C GLY A 49 -25.44 3.58 24.18
N TYR A 50 -25.84 4.36 23.17
CA TYR A 50 -26.41 5.71 23.33
C TYR A 50 -27.66 5.90 22.47
N GLN A 51 -28.62 6.67 22.98
CA GLN A 51 -29.91 6.93 22.32
C GLN A 51 -29.70 7.58 20.95
N LEU A 52 -30.37 7.03 19.93
CA LEU A 52 -30.35 7.56 18.57
C LEU A 52 -31.58 8.43 18.31
N GLN A 53 -31.46 9.40 17.41
CA GLN A 53 -32.58 10.27 17.02
C GLN A 53 -33.73 9.46 16.38
N ALA A 54 -34.97 9.84 16.70
CA ALA A 54 -36.16 9.24 16.11
C ALA A 54 -36.30 9.66 14.63
N GLY A 55 -36.30 8.67 13.72
CA GLY A 55 -36.28 8.90 12.28
C GLY A 55 -34.87 9.28 11.78
N ASN A 56 -34.34 8.55 10.79
CA ASN A 56 -32.97 8.71 10.26
C ASN A 56 -31.84 8.59 11.32
N ALA A 57 -32.04 7.71 12.31
CA ALA A 57 -31.05 7.32 13.33
C ALA A 57 -29.69 6.87 12.75
N ILE A 58 -29.71 6.27 11.56
CA ILE A 58 -28.52 5.76 10.87
C ILE A 58 -28.54 6.25 9.44
N LEU A 59 -27.59 7.11 9.09
CA LEU A 59 -27.35 7.54 7.73
C LEU A 59 -26.42 6.55 7.04
N ARG A 60 -26.79 6.13 5.83
CA ARG A 60 -26.02 5.16 5.05
C ARG A 60 -25.46 5.83 3.81
N SER A 61 -24.16 5.67 3.60
CA SER A 61 -23.48 6.10 2.38
C SER A 61 -22.51 5.02 1.89
N GLN A 62 -21.93 5.24 0.71
CA GLN A 62 -20.88 4.40 0.16
C GLN A 62 -19.59 5.19 0.07
N GLN A 63 -18.47 4.54 0.39
CA GLN A 63 -17.13 5.10 0.26
C GLN A 63 -16.27 4.10 -0.49
N THR A 64 -15.54 4.58 -1.50
CA THR A 64 -14.58 3.78 -2.25
C THR A 64 -13.18 4.29 -1.95
N GLU A 65 -12.32 3.40 -1.47
CA GLU A 65 -10.91 3.67 -1.27
C GLU A 65 -10.09 2.93 -2.32
N ARG A 66 -9.07 3.60 -2.85
CA ARG A 66 -8.16 3.04 -3.83
C ARG A 66 -6.74 3.14 -3.30
N VAL A 67 -6.05 2.01 -3.28
CA VAL A 67 -4.63 1.95 -2.91
C VAL A 67 -3.86 1.51 -4.15
N ASN A 68 -2.76 2.19 -4.44
CA ASN A 68 -1.89 1.91 -5.58
C ASN A 68 -0.45 1.73 -5.10
N GLY A 69 0.23 0.79 -5.74
CA GLY A 69 1.62 0.44 -5.50
C GLY A 69 2.24 -0.18 -6.74
N ALA A 70 3.34 -0.88 -6.54
CA ALA A 70 4.04 -1.65 -7.55
C ALA A 70 4.18 -3.11 -7.11
N GLY A 71 4.65 -3.94 -8.03
CA GLY A 71 4.96 -5.33 -7.75
C GLY A 71 6.02 -5.88 -8.69
N LEU A 72 6.64 -6.98 -8.25
CA LEU A 72 7.62 -7.74 -8.99
C LEU A 72 7.04 -9.09 -9.41
N ILE A 73 7.08 -9.39 -10.70
CA ILE A 73 6.72 -10.71 -11.22
C ILE A 73 7.82 -11.69 -10.83
N ILE A 74 7.50 -12.66 -9.98
CA ILE A 74 8.45 -13.68 -9.49
C ILE A 74 8.25 -15.06 -10.12
N HIS A 75 7.10 -15.27 -10.79
CA HIS A 75 6.83 -16.50 -11.52
C HIS A 75 5.86 -16.23 -12.67
N ARG A 76 6.05 -16.95 -13.77
CA ARG A 76 5.11 -16.97 -14.90
C ARG A 76 5.17 -18.33 -15.59
N ASP A 77 4.02 -18.97 -15.72
CA ASP A 77 3.81 -20.12 -16.60
C ASP A 77 2.67 -19.84 -17.59
N GLU A 78 2.18 -20.86 -18.29
CA GLU A 78 1.08 -20.74 -19.25
C GLU A 78 -0.27 -20.34 -18.63
N ARG A 79 -0.45 -20.56 -17.32
CA ARG A 79 -1.72 -20.36 -16.62
C ARG A 79 -1.69 -19.16 -15.69
N HIS A 80 -0.60 -18.98 -14.95
CA HIS A 80 -0.49 -18.09 -13.81
C HIS A 80 0.78 -17.25 -13.84
N THR A 81 0.59 -15.98 -13.48
CA THR A 81 1.66 -15.05 -13.15
C THR A 81 1.55 -14.71 -11.67
N ILE A 82 2.65 -14.81 -10.93
CA ILE A 82 2.72 -14.46 -9.51
C ILE A 82 3.48 -13.16 -9.34
N VAL A 83 2.87 -12.23 -8.61
CA VAL A 83 3.40 -10.90 -8.33
C VAL A 83 3.63 -10.75 -6.83
N LEU A 84 4.86 -10.43 -6.45
CA LEU A 84 5.25 -10.02 -5.11
C LEU A 84 5.00 -8.52 -4.93
N THR A 85 4.35 -8.13 -3.84
CA THR A 85 4.05 -6.74 -3.48
C THR A 85 3.99 -6.57 -1.96
N CYS A 86 3.60 -5.40 -1.47
CA CYS A 86 3.39 -5.15 -0.04
C CYS A 86 2.01 -5.56 0.44
N ALA A 87 1.92 -6.06 1.67
CA ALA A 87 0.66 -6.46 2.28
C ALA A 87 -0.29 -5.27 2.46
N HIS A 88 0.20 -4.10 2.90
CA HIS A 88 -0.66 -2.92 3.09
C HIS A 88 -1.23 -2.34 1.78
N VAL A 89 -0.75 -2.76 0.61
CA VAL A 89 -1.36 -2.39 -0.68
C VAL A 89 -2.65 -3.17 -0.92
N VAL A 90 -2.75 -4.37 -0.36
CA VAL A 90 -3.80 -5.36 -0.68
C VAL A 90 -4.63 -5.80 0.52
N ILE A 91 -4.19 -5.50 1.74
CA ILE A 91 -4.94 -5.74 2.98
C ILE A 91 -5.48 -4.41 3.50
N HIS A 92 -6.77 -4.40 3.81
CA HIS A 92 -7.42 -3.32 4.54
C HIS A 92 -8.35 -3.88 5.61
N ARG A 93 -8.70 -3.05 6.60
CA ARG A 93 -9.57 -3.47 7.69
C ARG A 93 -11.02 -3.60 7.20
N ASP A 94 -11.62 -4.76 7.44
CA ASP A 94 -13.04 -5.01 7.14
C ASP A 94 -13.98 -4.02 7.83
N THR A 95 -13.61 -3.55 9.01
CA THR A 95 -14.39 -2.60 9.81
C THR A 95 -13.53 -1.46 10.31
N ILE A 96 -13.99 -0.23 10.06
CA ILE A 96 -13.38 1.00 10.57
C ILE A 96 -14.42 1.72 11.41
N ASN A 97 -14.16 1.84 12.71
CA ASN A 97 -15.00 2.60 13.63
C ASN A 97 -14.38 3.99 13.84
N SER A 98 -15.19 5.03 13.68
CA SER A 98 -14.87 6.38 14.15
C SER A 98 -15.70 6.71 15.39
N TYR A 99 -15.12 7.46 16.31
CA TYR A 99 -15.74 7.82 17.58
C TYR A 99 -15.75 9.34 17.72
N TYR A 100 -16.72 9.86 18.46
CA TYR A 100 -16.73 11.28 18.82
C TYR A 100 -15.48 11.64 19.62
N ARG A 101 -15.12 12.92 19.60
CA ARG A 101 -14.06 13.50 20.43
C ARG A 101 -14.67 14.46 21.45
N ASP A 102 -14.09 14.50 22.64
CA ASP A 102 -14.49 15.47 23.67
C ASP A 102 -13.96 16.88 23.35
N SER A 103 -14.25 17.85 24.22
CA SER A 103 -13.80 19.24 24.07
C SER A 103 -12.28 19.41 24.11
N GLU A 104 -11.54 18.43 24.62
CA GLU A 104 -10.08 18.39 24.63
C GLU A 104 -9.52 17.63 23.39
N GLY A 105 -10.39 17.17 22.49
CA GLY A 105 -10.04 16.41 21.30
C GLY A 105 -9.74 14.92 21.57
N ARG A 106 -9.93 14.44 22.80
CA ARG A 106 -9.69 13.04 23.17
C ARG A 106 -10.81 12.16 22.62
N ARG A 107 -10.44 10.97 22.13
CA ARG A 107 -11.40 9.99 21.60
C ARG A 107 -12.30 9.49 22.73
N THR A 108 -13.61 9.58 22.53
CA THR A 108 -14.64 9.01 23.41
C THR A 108 -14.92 7.54 23.07
N ASP A 109 -15.77 6.88 23.85
CA ASP A 109 -16.34 5.55 23.58
C ASP A 109 -17.59 5.60 22.68
N ILE A 110 -18.06 6.80 22.34
CA ILE A 110 -19.29 7.02 21.59
C ILE A 110 -19.03 6.83 20.10
N LEU A 111 -19.58 5.74 19.54
CA LEU A 111 -19.40 5.39 18.14
C LEU A 111 -20.09 6.41 17.22
N HIS A 112 -19.32 7.18 16.46
CA HIS A 112 -19.82 8.17 15.51
C HIS A 112 -20.17 7.55 14.16
N SER A 113 -19.29 6.72 13.61
CA SER A 113 -19.56 6.01 12.36
C SER A 113 -18.86 4.65 12.28
N ARG A 114 -19.40 3.78 11.44
CA ARG A 114 -18.84 2.47 11.13
C ARG A 114 -18.80 2.27 9.62
N ALA A 115 -17.60 2.12 9.06
CA ALA A 115 -17.41 1.67 7.68
C ALA A 115 -17.26 0.15 7.68
N LEU A 116 -18.09 -0.54 6.90
CA LEU A 116 -18.11 -2.00 6.73
C LEU A 116 -17.75 -2.34 5.29
N MET A 117 -16.67 -3.08 5.08
CA MET A 117 -16.24 -3.51 3.75
C MET A 117 -17.30 -4.41 3.12
N ARG A 118 -17.64 -4.12 1.87
CA ARG A 118 -18.63 -4.84 1.05
C ARG A 118 -17.98 -5.63 -0.05
N LYS A 119 -16.95 -5.06 -0.65
CA LYS A 119 -16.27 -5.62 -1.81
C LYS A 119 -14.82 -5.16 -1.80
N GLN A 120 -13.93 -6.10 -2.12
CA GLN A 120 -12.53 -5.85 -2.39
C GLN A 120 -12.19 -6.42 -3.76
N GLU A 121 -11.43 -5.67 -4.54
CA GLU A 121 -10.98 -6.07 -5.88
C GLU A 121 -9.50 -5.74 -6.01
N TYR A 122 -8.72 -6.70 -6.49
CA TYR A 122 -7.30 -6.50 -6.77
C TYR A 122 -7.07 -6.45 -8.27
N TYR A 123 -6.11 -5.67 -8.69
CA TYR A 123 -5.70 -5.61 -10.06
C TYR A 123 -4.21 -5.34 -10.18
N ILE A 124 -3.68 -5.65 -11.36
CA ILE A 124 -2.38 -5.17 -11.79
C ILE A 124 -2.52 -4.28 -13.02
N LEU A 125 -1.55 -3.40 -13.23
CA LEU A 125 -1.35 -2.65 -14.45
C LEU A 125 -0.20 -3.30 -15.23
N SER A 126 -0.54 -3.83 -16.41
CA SER A 126 0.42 -4.50 -17.29
C SER A 126 1.42 -3.52 -17.92
N GLN A 127 2.40 -4.06 -18.66
CA GLN A 127 3.33 -3.26 -19.45
C GLN A 127 2.64 -2.33 -20.47
N SER A 128 1.44 -2.70 -20.93
CA SER A 128 0.62 -1.92 -21.87
C SER A 128 -0.43 -1.05 -21.19
N ASN A 129 -0.31 -0.82 -19.87
CA ASN A 129 -1.29 -0.12 -19.04
C ASN A 129 -2.70 -0.71 -19.09
N HIS A 130 -2.83 -2.02 -19.34
CA HIS A 130 -4.11 -2.70 -19.20
C HIS A 130 -4.32 -3.11 -17.74
N LEU A 131 -5.51 -2.84 -17.23
CA LEU A 131 -5.93 -3.29 -15.92
C LEU A 131 -6.37 -4.75 -16.01
N ILE A 132 -5.75 -5.61 -15.21
CA ILE A 132 -6.03 -7.05 -15.19
C ILE A 132 -6.41 -7.45 -13.77
N ALA A 133 -7.54 -8.13 -13.63
CA ALA A 133 -8.00 -8.64 -12.34
C ALA A 133 -6.97 -9.60 -11.73
N ALA A 134 -6.78 -9.48 -10.42
CA ALA A 134 -5.86 -10.29 -9.65
C ALA A 134 -6.57 -10.94 -8.46
N GLU A 135 -6.01 -12.04 -7.99
CA GLU A 135 -6.44 -12.76 -6.79
C GLU A 135 -5.32 -12.74 -5.75
N MET A 136 -5.66 -12.53 -4.48
CA MET A 136 -4.69 -12.67 -3.40
C MET A 136 -4.42 -14.15 -3.13
N VAL A 137 -3.15 -14.56 -3.14
CA VAL A 137 -2.73 -15.93 -2.81
C VAL A 137 -2.48 -16.06 -1.32
N ILE A 138 -1.64 -15.15 -0.79
CA ILE A 138 -1.24 -15.09 0.61
C ILE A 138 -0.69 -13.70 0.90
N ALA A 139 -0.80 -13.27 2.15
CA ALA A 139 -0.22 -12.02 2.64
C ALA A 139 0.19 -12.17 4.10
N ASP A 140 1.26 -11.48 4.48
CA ASP A 140 1.77 -11.37 5.84
C ASP A 140 1.90 -9.89 6.20
N GLU A 141 1.00 -9.40 7.06
CA GLU A 141 1.00 -8.01 7.53
C GLU A 141 2.23 -7.66 8.39
N ARG A 142 2.87 -8.65 9.04
CA ARG A 142 4.04 -8.42 9.89
C ARG A 142 5.29 -8.23 9.04
N ALA A 143 5.45 -9.05 8.01
CA ALA A 143 6.51 -8.90 7.00
C ALA A 143 6.22 -7.77 6.01
N ASP A 144 4.96 -7.33 5.92
CA ASP A 144 4.43 -6.38 4.95
C ASP A 144 4.64 -6.84 3.49
N LEU A 145 4.39 -8.12 3.23
CA LEU A 145 4.54 -8.76 1.92
C LEU A 145 3.28 -9.54 1.53
N ALA A 146 2.99 -9.59 0.23
CA ALA A 146 1.87 -10.33 -0.33
C ALA A 146 2.20 -10.91 -1.70
N LEU A 147 1.53 -12.01 -2.04
CA LEU A 147 1.54 -12.61 -3.37
C LEU A 147 0.16 -12.47 -4.01
N LEU A 148 0.15 -11.93 -5.22
CA LEU A 148 -1.02 -11.88 -6.09
C LEU A 148 -0.85 -12.85 -7.25
N ARG A 149 -1.96 -13.46 -7.67
CA ARG A 149 -2.07 -14.30 -8.87
C ARG A 149 -2.85 -13.56 -9.94
N VAL A 150 -2.34 -13.64 -11.16
CA VAL A 150 -2.97 -13.07 -12.36
C VAL A 150 -3.02 -14.15 -13.46
N PRO A 151 -4.08 -14.23 -14.27
CA PRO A 151 -4.11 -15.10 -15.44
C PRO A 151 -3.00 -14.77 -16.44
N SER A 152 -2.26 -15.77 -16.91
CA SER A 152 -1.15 -15.60 -17.89
C SER A 152 -1.60 -15.29 -19.31
N THR A 153 -2.91 -15.23 -19.57
CA THR A 153 -3.51 -14.90 -20.88
C THR A 153 -3.21 -13.49 -21.35
N PHE A 154 -2.65 -12.64 -20.49
CA PHE A 154 -2.32 -11.26 -20.80
C PHE A 154 -0.80 -11.04 -20.91
N ASN A 155 -0.40 -10.02 -21.66
CA ASN A 155 1.00 -9.58 -21.69
C ASN A 155 1.32 -8.78 -20.41
N VAL A 156 1.43 -9.50 -19.29
CA VAL A 156 1.70 -8.93 -17.96
C VAL A 156 3.16 -8.46 -17.83
N GLY A 157 4.09 -9.24 -18.39
CA GLY A 157 5.54 -9.07 -18.24
C GLY A 157 6.24 -10.41 -18.09
N PHE A 158 7.54 -10.41 -17.75
CA PHE A 158 8.32 -11.64 -17.57
C PHE A 158 8.69 -11.83 -16.10
N ALA A 159 8.81 -13.08 -15.66
CA ALA A 159 9.35 -13.35 -14.34
C ALA A 159 10.79 -12.82 -14.23
N TYR A 160 11.12 -12.24 -13.09
CA TYR A 160 12.46 -11.78 -12.82
C TYR A 160 13.44 -12.96 -12.88
N ALA A 161 14.51 -12.80 -13.66
CA ALA A 161 15.39 -13.92 -14.01
C ALA A 161 16.70 -13.94 -13.20
N SER A 162 16.95 -12.92 -12.38
CA SER A 162 18.19 -12.77 -11.60
C SER A 162 17.96 -13.14 -10.13
N SER A 163 19.04 -13.16 -9.34
CA SER A 163 19.02 -13.63 -7.97
C SER A 163 18.56 -12.56 -6.97
N ILE A 164 18.03 -13.04 -5.85
CA ILE A 164 17.90 -12.26 -4.64
C ILE A 164 19.28 -12.15 -3.98
N ALA A 165 19.57 -11.00 -3.36
CA ALA A 165 20.83 -10.73 -2.67
C ALA A 165 20.93 -11.44 -1.30
N PHE A 166 20.78 -12.76 -1.27
CA PHE A 166 20.93 -13.57 -0.06
C PHE A 166 22.40 -13.69 0.37
N ASP A 167 23.28 -14.03 -0.58
CA ASP A 167 24.71 -14.30 -0.31
C ASP A 167 25.56 -13.03 -0.15
N GLU A 168 25.06 -11.90 -0.64
CA GLU A 168 25.73 -10.60 -0.54
C GLU A 168 24.73 -9.55 0.01
N PRO A 169 24.45 -9.58 1.32
CA PRO A 169 23.52 -8.65 1.95
C PRO A 169 23.90 -7.20 1.69
N VAL A 170 22.90 -6.31 1.75
CA VAL A 170 23.13 -4.88 1.57
C VAL A 170 24.01 -4.30 2.67
N ALA A 171 24.86 -3.36 2.30
CA ALA A 171 25.75 -2.64 3.18
C ALA A 171 25.49 -1.13 3.15
N TRP A 172 26.02 -0.42 4.14
CA TRP A 172 26.03 1.05 4.15
C TRP A 172 26.67 1.59 2.87
N GLY A 173 25.96 2.49 2.18
CA GLY A 173 26.45 3.15 0.96
C GLY A 173 26.28 2.32 -0.32
N ASP A 174 25.66 1.14 -0.27
CA ASP A 174 25.33 0.39 -1.48
C ASP A 174 24.41 1.21 -2.39
N PHE A 175 24.78 1.31 -3.68
CA PHE A 175 23.98 2.00 -4.67
C PHE A 175 22.85 1.10 -5.18
N CYS A 176 21.63 1.62 -5.18
CA CYS A 176 20.45 0.86 -5.54
C CYS A 176 19.51 1.63 -6.50
N TYR A 177 18.69 0.85 -7.19
CA TYR A 177 17.60 1.29 -8.04
C TYR A 177 16.30 0.80 -7.45
N LEU A 178 15.26 1.62 -7.49
CA LEU A 178 13.94 1.22 -7.05
C LEU A 178 12.90 1.64 -8.07
N PHE A 179 11.95 0.77 -8.28
CA PHE A 179 10.83 1.02 -9.18
C PHE A 179 9.56 1.25 -8.39
N GLY A 180 8.68 2.05 -8.96
CA GLY A 180 7.35 2.32 -8.43
C GLY A 180 6.35 2.52 -9.54
N TYR A 181 5.08 2.64 -9.16
CA TYR A 181 3.97 2.92 -10.06
C TYR A 181 3.11 4.12 -9.59
N PRO A 182 3.71 5.25 -9.16
CA PRO A 182 2.95 6.42 -8.70
C PRO A 182 2.05 6.96 -9.80
N LYS A 183 0.78 7.23 -9.46
CA LYS A 183 -0.24 7.70 -10.41
C LYS A 183 -0.30 6.81 -11.67
N GLU A 184 -0.26 5.50 -11.48
CA GLU A 184 -0.42 4.53 -12.56
C GLU A 184 0.67 4.64 -13.66
N THR A 185 1.83 5.22 -13.31
CA THR A 185 2.96 5.41 -14.22
C THR A 185 4.20 4.75 -13.63
N LYS A 186 4.81 3.85 -14.40
CA LYS A 186 6.08 3.22 -14.00
C LYS A 186 7.17 4.27 -13.88
N GLN A 187 7.83 4.32 -12.72
CA GLN A 187 8.94 5.23 -12.46
C GLN A 187 10.13 4.48 -11.90
N LEU A 188 11.32 4.95 -12.26
CA LEU A 188 12.61 4.50 -11.75
C LEU A 188 13.25 5.66 -10.99
N THR A 189 13.78 5.37 -9.81
CA THR A 189 14.66 6.28 -9.07
C THR A 189 15.82 5.48 -8.47
N SER A 190 16.79 6.16 -7.88
CA SER A 190 18.00 5.55 -7.32
C SER A 190 18.39 6.23 -6.01
N GLY A 191 19.18 5.54 -5.20
CA GLY A 191 19.74 6.05 -3.95
C GLY A 191 20.82 5.13 -3.39
N LEU A 192 21.31 5.49 -2.22
CA LEU A 192 22.23 4.79 -1.35
C LEU A 192 21.46 4.15 -0.18
N ILE A 193 21.94 2.98 0.21
CA ILE A 193 21.36 2.22 1.33
C ILE A 193 21.96 2.67 2.67
N SER A 194 21.08 2.83 3.65
CA SER A 194 21.36 3.04 5.07
C SER A 194 20.78 1.90 5.89
N LEU A 195 21.60 1.27 6.74
CA LEU A 195 21.11 0.16 7.57
C LEU A 195 20.35 0.68 8.79
N LEU A 196 19.29 -0.04 9.16
CA LEU A 196 18.51 0.26 10.36
C LEU A 196 18.97 -0.63 11.53
N PRO A 197 18.73 -0.21 12.79
CA PRO A 197 19.01 -1.05 13.96
C PRO A 197 18.19 -2.34 14.02
N HIS A 198 17.05 -2.37 13.31
CA HIS A 198 16.17 -3.54 13.24
C HIS A 198 16.53 -4.38 12.01
N GLU A 199 16.88 -5.64 12.23
CA GLU A 199 17.20 -6.58 11.16
C GLU A 199 16.02 -6.78 10.20
N GLY A 200 16.33 -7.05 8.93
CA GLY A 200 15.33 -7.31 7.89
C GLY A 200 14.74 -6.08 7.21
N PHE A 201 15.15 -4.87 7.61
CA PHE A 201 14.72 -3.63 6.98
C PHE A 201 15.91 -2.69 6.77
N PHE A 202 15.80 -1.83 5.76
CA PHE A 202 16.79 -0.79 5.50
C PHE A 202 16.12 0.47 4.95
N LEU A 203 16.87 1.58 4.98
CA LEU A 203 16.47 2.88 4.48
C LEU A 203 17.23 3.21 3.20
N ILE A 204 16.61 3.97 2.31
CA ILE A 204 17.18 4.44 1.05
C ILE A 204 16.95 5.94 0.95
N ASP A 205 17.98 6.72 0.60
CA ASP A 205 17.90 8.16 0.37
C ASP A 205 17.33 8.52 -1.02
N ALA A 206 16.12 8.02 -1.32
CA ALA A 206 15.51 8.16 -2.64
C ALA A 206 14.33 9.13 -2.67
N VAL A 207 14.09 9.73 -3.84
CA VAL A 207 12.86 10.47 -4.15
C VAL A 207 11.73 9.47 -4.45
N ALA A 208 11.26 8.81 -3.41
CA ALA A 208 10.08 7.93 -3.45
C ALA A 208 8.83 8.69 -2.97
N ARG A 209 7.66 8.18 -3.35
CA ARG A 209 6.34 8.72 -2.97
C ARG A 209 5.29 7.61 -2.98
N SER A 210 4.05 7.95 -2.59
CA SER A 210 2.92 7.03 -2.72
C SER A 210 2.84 6.42 -4.13
N GLY A 211 2.69 5.11 -4.19
CA GLY A 211 2.81 4.29 -5.40
C GLY A 211 4.15 3.57 -5.60
N PHE A 212 5.18 3.87 -4.79
CA PHE A 212 6.40 3.05 -4.76
C PHE A 212 6.29 1.80 -3.89
N SER A 213 5.36 1.77 -2.92
CA SER A 213 5.13 0.59 -2.07
C SER A 213 4.89 -0.67 -2.90
N GLY A 214 5.51 -1.78 -2.51
CA GLY A 214 5.50 -3.05 -3.24
C GLY A 214 6.48 -3.13 -4.41
N GLY A 215 7.13 -2.01 -4.78
CA GLY A 215 8.10 -1.98 -5.87
C GLY A 215 9.45 -2.58 -5.49
N PRO A 216 10.16 -3.23 -6.43
CA PRO A 216 11.45 -3.84 -6.14
C PRO A 216 12.57 -2.82 -5.95
N VAL A 217 13.50 -3.16 -5.07
CA VAL A 217 14.79 -2.48 -4.85
C VAL A 217 15.89 -3.42 -5.36
N PHE A 218 16.66 -2.96 -6.32
CA PHE A 218 17.79 -3.68 -6.89
C PHE A 218 19.11 -3.04 -6.48
N VAL A 219 20.03 -3.83 -5.92
CA VAL A 219 21.41 -3.38 -5.70
C VAL A 219 22.25 -3.66 -6.94
N ALA A 220 23.11 -2.70 -7.31
CA ALA A 220 24.02 -2.84 -8.44
C ALA A 220 25.32 -3.50 -7.98
N ARG A 221 25.58 -4.73 -8.41
CA ARG A 221 26.81 -5.46 -8.13
C ARG A 221 27.69 -5.54 -9.39
N PRO A 222 28.99 -5.22 -9.32
CA PRO A 222 29.88 -5.23 -10.48
C PRO A 222 29.94 -6.57 -11.24
N LYS A 223 29.77 -7.70 -10.55
CA LYS A 223 29.87 -9.05 -11.14
C LYS A 223 28.52 -9.73 -11.37
N HIS A 224 27.48 -9.28 -10.68
CA HIS A 224 26.17 -9.96 -10.63
C HIS A 224 25.04 -9.12 -11.23
N GLY A 225 25.34 -7.92 -11.74
CA GLY A 225 24.35 -7.03 -12.32
C GLY A 225 23.37 -6.52 -11.25
N LEU A 226 22.08 -6.59 -11.53
CA LEU A 226 21.03 -6.19 -10.60
C LEU A 226 20.50 -7.40 -9.83
N GLN A 227 20.66 -7.37 -8.51
CA GLN A 227 20.10 -8.36 -7.59
C GLN A 227 18.97 -7.73 -6.78
N LEU A 228 17.91 -8.50 -6.52
CA LEU A 228 16.81 -8.05 -5.67
C LEU A 228 17.32 -7.93 -4.23
N ALA A 229 17.43 -6.70 -3.74
CA ALA A 229 17.86 -6.38 -2.39
C ALA A 229 16.67 -6.22 -1.43
N GLY A 230 15.52 -5.80 -1.95
CA GLY A 230 14.35 -5.57 -1.13
C GLY A 230 13.08 -5.22 -1.90
N ILE A 231 12.01 -5.00 -1.16
CA ILE A 231 10.74 -4.43 -1.65
C ILE A 231 10.48 -3.13 -0.90
N VAL A 232 10.19 -2.05 -1.62
CA VAL A 232 9.87 -0.75 -1.01
C VAL A 232 8.59 -0.91 -0.18
N ARG A 233 8.70 -0.62 1.10
CA ARG A 233 7.61 -0.68 2.07
C ARG A 233 6.81 0.62 2.10
N GLY A 234 7.48 1.76 1.93
CA GLY A 234 6.82 3.05 1.98
C GLY A 234 7.80 4.19 2.15
N VAL A 235 7.23 5.37 2.39
CA VAL A 235 7.96 6.61 2.61
C VAL A 235 7.61 7.17 3.98
N SER A 236 8.52 7.98 4.53
CA SER A 236 8.20 8.73 5.74
C SER A 236 7.07 9.73 5.45
N SER A 237 6.12 9.85 6.37
CA SER A 237 5.06 10.85 6.25
C SER A 237 4.62 11.37 7.61
N ASP A 238 4.41 12.67 7.69
CA ASP A 238 3.79 13.35 8.83
C ASP A 238 2.29 13.57 8.59
N LYS A 239 1.54 13.77 9.66
CA LYS A 239 0.12 14.14 9.60
C LYS A 239 -0.03 15.63 9.82
N LEU A 240 -0.59 16.34 8.83
CA LEU A 240 -0.96 17.74 8.95
C LEU A 240 -2.47 17.84 9.15
N ASN A 241 -2.87 18.34 10.31
CA ASN A 241 -4.25 18.76 10.54
C ASN A 241 -4.41 20.20 10.06
N TYR A 242 -5.42 20.45 9.22
CA TYR A 242 -5.74 21.78 8.72
C TYR A 242 -7.25 22.00 8.69
N LEU A 243 -7.65 23.27 8.72
CA LEU A 243 -9.04 23.65 8.53
C LEU A 243 -9.31 23.73 7.03
N ALA A 244 -10.16 22.85 6.54
CA ALA A 244 -10.54 22.78 5.15
C ALA A 244 -11.79 23.61 4.88
N PRO A 245 -11.87 24.26 3.70
CA PRO A 245 -13.07 24.97 3.27
C PRO A 245 -14.27 24.02 3.14
N PRO A 246 -15.50 24.56 3.03
CA PRO A 246 -16.69 23.77 2.71
C PRO A 246 -16.45 22.89 1.47
N GLN A 247 -17.00 21.67 1.46
CA GLN A 247 -16.73 20.69 0.37
C GLN A 247 -17.19 21.17 -1.02
N ASN A 248 -18.11 22.12 -1.07
CA ASN A 248 -18.65 22.74 -2.28
C ASN A 248 -17.95 24.06 -2.67
N ALA A 249 -16.94 24.50 -1.92
CA ALA A 249 -16.19 25.71 -2.25
C ALA A 249 -15.43 25.53 -3.58
N LEU A 250 -15.53 26.50 -4.47
CA LEU A 250 -14.81 26.45 -5.74
C LEU A 250 -13.33 26.80 -5.52
N ILE A 251 -12.47 26.19 -6.33
CA ILE A 251 -11.02 26.48 -6.30
C ILE A 251 -10.82 27.96 -6.63
N GLY A 252 -10.17 28.70 -5.72
CA GLY A 252 -9.86 30.12 -5.89
C GLY A 252 -10.89 31.08 -5.31
N GLU A 253 -11.97 30.60 -4.71
CA GLU A 253 -12.89 31.46 -3.95
C GLU A 253 -12.33 31.82 -2.58
N ASN A 254 -12.62 33.05 -2.15
CA ASN A 254 -12.34 33.49 -0.79
C ASN A 254 -13.45 33.02 0.14
N LEU A 255 -13.05 32.46 1.29
CA LEU A 255 -13.98 32.15 2.36
C LEU A 255 -14.54 33.43 2.98
N ASN A 256 -15.84 33.42 3.27
CA ASN A 256 -16.53 34.49 3.96
C ASN A 256 -17.04 34.00 5.34
N PRO A 257 -17.47 34.91 6.25
CA PRO A 257 -17.92 34.53 7.58
C PRO A 257 -19.07 33.50 7.63
N ALA A 258 -19.90 33.41 6.59
CA ALA A 258 -20.99 32.43 6.52
C ALA A 258 -20.50 31.00 6.22
N ASP A 259 -19.25 30.85 5.77
CA ASP A 259 -18.62 29.56 5.51
C ASP A 259 -18.01 28.94 6.77
N LEU A 260 -17.74 29.77 7.81
CA LEU A 260 -17.13 29.33 9.07
C LEU A 260 -17.83 28.10 9.71
N PRO A 261 -19.18 28.01 9.76
CA PRO A 261 -19.85 26.84 10.32
C PRO A 261 -19.67 25.56 9.51
N GLN A 262 -19.24 25.67 8.24
CA GLN A 262 -19.07 24.56 7.30
C GLN A 262 -17.59 24.17 7.12
N ILE A 263 -16.67 24.92 7.74
CA ILE A 263 -15.25 24.56 7.81
C ILE A 263 -15.12 23.29 8.64
N SER A 264 -14.30 22.36 8.16
CA SER A 264 -14.03 21.09 8.83
C SER A 264 -12.55 20.92 9.07
N ALA A 265 -12.18 20.33 10.21
CA ALA A 265 -10.82 19.86 10.40
C ALA A 265 -10.60 18.64 9.51
N GLN A 266 -9.57 18.69 8.65
CA GLN A 266 -9.12 17.59 7.82
C GLN A 266 -7.68 17.24 8.15
N GLU A 267 -7.33 15.97 7.96
CA GLU A 267 -5.97 15.47 8.13
C GLU A 267 -5.43 15.08 6.74
N VAL A 268 -4.23 15.55 6.40
CA VAL A 268 -3.51 15.13 5.19
C VAL A 268 -2.14 14.56 5.56
N ASN A 269 -1.74 13.48 4.89
CA ASN A 269 -0.40 12.93 5.03
C ASN A 269 0.59 13.77 4.20
N MET A 270 1.52 14.44 4.87
CA MET A 270 2.65 15.13 4.26
C MET A 270 3.79 14.13 4.06
N ILE A 271 4.14 13.85 2.80
CA ILE A 271 5.25 12.96 2.48
C ILE A 271 6.58 13.67 2.76
N ASN A 272 7.41 13.07 3.60
CA ASN A 272 8.78 13.47 3.82
C ASN A 272 9.67 12.81 2.76
N TYR A 273 9.92 13.54 1.68
CA TYR A 273 10.77 13.07 0.59
C TYR A 273 12.22 12.88 1.05
N GLY A 274 12.94 11.98 0.37
CA GLY A 274 14.35 11.70 0.64
C GLY A 274 14.60 10.53 1.58
N ALA A 275 13.54 9.84 2.04
CA ALA A 275 13.66 8.59 2.79
C ALA A 275 12.58 7.58 2.35
N ALA A 276 13.04 6.45 1.81
CA ALA A 276 12.22 5.28 1.52
C ALA A 276 12.66 4.12 2.41
N TYR A 277 11.70 3.34 2.90
CA TYR A 277 11.95 2.14 3.69
C TYR A 277 11.74 0.91 2.82
N ALA A 278 12.56 -0.12 3.01
CA ALA A 278 12.43 -1.37 2.27
C ALA A 278 12.50 -2.59 3.20
N VAL A 279 11.73 -3.62 2.82
CA VAL A 279 11.81 -4.98 3.36
C VAL A 279 13.00 -5.69 2.70
N GLY A 280 13.89 -6.27 3.50
CA GLY A 280 15.14 -6.88 3.03
C GLY A 280 15.00 -8.27 2.43
N ALA A 281 16.01 -8.65 1.65
CA ALA A 281 16.13 -9.95 0.99
C ALA A 281 15.83 -11.14 1.91
N ASN A 282 16.39 -11.18 3.13
CA ASN A 282 16.16 -12.25 4.10
C ASN A 282 14.68 -12.41 4.49
N VAL A 283 13.96 -11.31 4.71
CA VAL A 283 12.53 -11.31 5.03
C VAL A 283 11.71 -11.80 3.83
N ILE A 284 12.09 -11.38 2.62
CA ILE A 284 11.49 -11.84 1.37
C ILE A 284 11.67 -13.35 1.22
N GLY A 285 12.90 -13.85 1.36
CA GLY A 285 13.20 -15.28 1.23
C GLY A 285 12.40 -16.13 2.20
N LYS A 286 12.33 -15.73 3.47
CA LYS A 286 11.50 -16.39 4.47
C LYS A 286 10.02 -16.38 4.09
N PHE A 287 9.48 -15.23 3.69
CA PHE A 287 8.09 -15.13 3.25
C PHE A 287 7.79 -16.04 2.05
N LEU A 288 8.70 -16.14 1.08
CA LEU A 288 8.53 -17.02 -0.08
C LEU A 288 8.61 -18.51 0.29
N GLN A 289 9.49 -18.88 1.24
CA GLN A 289 9.54 -20.24 1.80
C GLN A 289 8.24 -20.58 2.55
N ASP A 290 7.76 -19.68 3.42
CA ASP A 290 6.52 -19.85 4.18
C ASP A 290 5.29 -19.90 3.25
N SER A 291 5.38 -19.29 2.06
CA SER A 291 4.33 -19.31 1.03
C SER A 291 4.27 -20.58 0.19
N ALA A 292 5.21 -21.51 0.35
CA ALA A 292 5.35 -22.68 -0.52
C ALA A 292 4.08 -23.54 -0.57
N GLU A 293 3.39 -23.76 0.56
CA GLU A 293 2.15 -24.54 0.60
C GLU A 293 1.01 -23.86 -0.17
N ALA A 294 0.88 -22.53 -0.07
CA ALA A 294 -0.13 -21.77 -0.81
C ALA A 294 0.13 -21.82 -2.33
N LEU A 295 1.40 -21.75 -2.74
CA LEU A 295 1.80 -21.86 -4.15
C LEU A 295 1.65 -23.28 -4.69
N ALA A 296 1.95 -24.31 -3.89
CA ALA A 296 1.79 -25.71 -4.28
C ALA A 296 0.32 -26.06 -4.57
N ARG A 297 -0.63 -25.50 -3.81
CA ARG A 297 -2.09 -25.64 -4.10
C ARG A 297 -2.48 -25.07 -5.46
N LEU A 298 -1.69 -24.15 -6.00
CA LEU A 298 -1.85 -23.58 -7.35
C LEU A 298 -0.99 -24.30 -8.40
N GLN A 299 -0.31 -25.39 -8.03
CA GLN A 299 0.64 -26.13 -8.88
C GLN A 299 1.86 -25.29 -9.31
N ILE A 300 2.24 -24.30 -8.49
CA ILE A 300 3.36 -23.39 -8.77
C ILE A 300 4.55 -23.78 -7.89
N THR A 301 5.72 -23.91 -8.52
CA THR A 301 7.02 -24.05 -7.84
C THR A 301 7.88 -22.85 -8.19
N LEU A 302 8.40 -22.17 -7.17
CA LEU A 302 9.33 -21.06 -7.38
C LEU A 302 10.69 -21.58 -7.84
N ALA A 303 11.37 -20.81 -8.67
CA ALA A 303 12.72 -21.14 -9.08
C ALA A 303 13.69 -21.05 -7.88
N PRO A 304 14.74 -21.89 -7.82
CA PRO A 304 15.63 -21.96 -6.65
C PRO A 304 16.30 -20.63 -6.28
N HIS A 305 16.54 -19.73 -7.24
CA HIS A 305 17.18 -18.44 -7.01
C HIS A 305 16.33 -17.43 -6.21
N TYR A 306 15.07 -17.77 -5.92
CA TYR A 306 14.17 -17.01 -5.05
C TYR A 306 14.19 -17.47 -3.59
N LEU A 307 14.85 -18.59 -3.29
CA LEU A 307 14.87 -19.19 -1.97
C LEU A 307 16.31 -19.13 -1.41
N PRO A 308 16.47 -18.82 -0.11
CA PRO A 308 17.77 -18.91 0.55
C PRO A 308 18.19 -20.37 0.81
#